data_AF-A0A6L6AB68-F1
#
_entry.id   AF-A0A6L6AB68-F1
#
_cell.length_a   1.000
_cell.length_b   1.000
_cell.length_c   1.000
_cell.angle_alpha   90.00
_cell.angle_beta   90.00
_cell.angle_gamma   90.00
#
_symmetry.space_group_name_H-M   'P 1'
#
loop_
_entity.id
_entity.type
_entity.pdbx_description
1 polymer ?
#
loop_
_entity_poly.entity_id
_entity_poly.type
_entity_poly.pdbx_seq_one_letter_code
_entity_poly.pdbx_strand_id
1 'polypeptide(L)'
;STADLSESLGVSIPTYSYWQSIKQVLIDIGESEIGGMGHACEMETSLALYLRPELVDMKAIAQDMPDVRVALSCIDFRQPGFLGIPLDFRRDSKSGVMGDPTLATADKGEKIFKAALVAATDAVHTLLSADRDVFVTERFN
;
A
#
# COMPACT_ATOMS: atom_id res chain seq x y z
N SER A 1 -14.17 -13.98 -3.48
CA SER A 1 -12.80 -13.43 -3.63
C SER A 1 -12.57 -13.09 -5.10
N THR A 2 -11.50 -12.38 -5.46
CA THR A 2 -11.16 -12.18 -6.88
C THR A 2 -10.85 -13.49 -7.59
N ALA A 3 -10.35 -14.50 -6.87
CA ALA A 3 -10.17 -15.85 -7.39
C ALA A 3 -11.51 -16.52 -7.73
N ASP A 4 -12.51 -16.46 -6.83
CA ASP A 4 -13.82 -17.06 -7.07
C ASP A 4 -14.51 -16.43 -8.30
N LEU A 5 -14.38 -15.11 -8.47
CA LEU A 5 -14.90 -14.40 -9.64
C LEU A 5 -14.18 -14.84 -10.92
N SER A 6 -12.84 -14.92 -10.87
CA SER A 6 -12.02 -15.34 -12.00
C SER A 6 -12.41 -16.75 -12.48
N GLU A 7 -12.59 -17.68 -11.55
CA GLU A 7 -13.03 -19.05 -11.83
C GLU A 7 -14.45 -19.08 -12.42
N SER A 8 -15.40 -18.40 -11.78
CA SER A 8 -16.81 -18.43 -12.21
C SER A 8 -17.06 -17.81 -13.58
N LEU A 9 -16.23 -16.84 -13.98
CA LEU A 9 -16.39 -16.09 -15.24
C LEU A 9 -15.41 -16.54 -16.33
N GLY A 10 -14.42 -17.39 -16.02
CA GLY A 10 -13.39 -17.82 -16.96
C GLY A 10 -12.47 -16.69 -17.43
N VAL A 11 -12.33 -15.62 -16.65
CA VAL A 11 -11.49 -14.45 -16.99
C VAL A 11 -10.48 -14.17 -15.89
N SER A 12 -9.25 -13.78 -16.26
CA SER A 12 -8.26 -13.34 -15.26
C SER A 12 -8.58 -11.92 -14.79
N ILE A 13 -8.66 -11.73 -13.46
CA ILE A 13 -8.94 -10.44 -12.84
C ILE A 13 -7.70 -9.97 -12.08
N PRO A 14 -6.84 -9.14 -12.68
CA PRO A 14 -5.66 -8.62 -11.99
C PRO A 14 -6.08 -7.63 -10.90
N THR A 15 -5.40 -7.70 -9.75
CA THR A 15 -5.54 -6.72 -8.66
C THR A 15 -4.27 -5.92 -8.54
N TYR A 16 -4.40 -4.63 -8.27
CA TYR A 16 -3.28 -3.71 -8.16
C TYR A 16 -3.39 -2.87 -6.89
N SER A 17 -2.28 -2.73 -6.18
CA SER A 17 -2.15 -1.83 -5.03
C SER A 17 -1.00 -0.86 -5.30
N TYR A 18 -1.28 0.44 -5.31
CA TYR A 18 -0.31 1.44 -5.77
C TYR A 18 0.95 1.50 -4.88
N TRP A 19 0.82 1.28 -3.57
CA TRP A 19 1.95 1.33 -2.64
C TRP A 19 2.95 0.19 -2.88
N GLN A 20 2.48 -0.97 -3.36
CA GLN A 20 3.35 -2.11 -3.66
C GLN A 20 4.24 -1.83 -4.89
N SER A 21 3.75 -1.07 -5.87
CA SER A 21 4.53 -0.76 -7.07
C SER A 21 5.58 0.33 -6.88
N ILE A 22 5.58 1.03 -5.74
CA ILE A 22 6.49 2.13 -5.44
C ILE A 22 7.38 1.87 -4.21
N LYS A 23 7.55 0.60 -3.83
CA LYS A 23 8.30 0.19 -2.64
C LYS A 23 9.67 0.88 -2.50
N GLN A 24 10.43 0.98 -3.60
CA GLN A 24 11.76 1.61 -3.56
C GLN A 24 11.67 3.11 -3.22
N VAL A 25 10.67 3.82 -3.77
CA VAL A 25 10.44 5.23 -3.44
C VAL A 25 10.13 5.38 -1.95
N LEU A 26 9.33 4.48 -1.39
CA LEU A 26 9.02 4.49 0.05
C LEU A 26 10.26 4.21 0.91
N ILE A 27 11.16 3.34 0.47
CA ILE A 27 12.46 3.08 1.13
C ILE A 27 13.32 4.35 1.10
N ASP A 28 13.39 5.03 -0.04
CA ASP A 28 14.32 6.14 -0.25
C ASP A 28 13.91 7.42 0.49
N ILE A 29 12.60 7.67 0.63
CA ILE A 29 12.08 8.93 1.21
C ILE A 29 11.46 8.76 2.60
N GLY A 30 11.18 7.53 3.03
CA GLY A 30 10.52 7.24 4.29
C GLY A 30 11.47 7.38 5.47
N GLU A 31 11.06 8.13 6.50
CA GLU A 31 11.92 8.46 7.65
C GLU A 31 11.50 7.76 8.94
N SER A 32 10.24 7.30 9.02
CA SER A 32 9.75 6.51 10.14
C SER A 32 10.55 5.22 10.32
N GLU A 33 10.68 4.77 11.57
CA GLU A 33 11.29 3.46 11.86
C GLU A 33 10.58 2.33 11.12
N ILE A 34 11.26 1.20 10.89
CA ILE A 34 10.62 0.01 10.33
C ILE A 34 9.45 -0.42 11.22
N GLY A 35 8.28 -0.57 10.61
CA GLY A 35 6.97 -0.70 11.27
C GLY A 35 6.13 0.57 11.15
N GLY A 36 6.72 1.68 10.69
CA GLY A 36 6.10 3.00 10.60
C GLY A 36 5.19 3.19 9.38
N MET A 37 5.29 2.33 8.35
CA MET A 37 4.47 2.42 7.14
C MET A 37 3.47 1.25 7.00
N GLY A 38 2.46 1.19 7.87
CA GLY A 38 1.39 0.17 7.86
C GLY A 38 -0.01 0.70 7.52
N HIS A 39 -0.64 1.49 8.39
CA HIS A 39 -1.93 2.13 8.12
C HIS A 39 -2.08 3.48 8.83
N ALA A 40 -2.77 4.42 8.18
CA ALA A 40 -2.77 5.85 8.49
C ALA A 40 -1.35 6.35 8.79
N CYS A 41 -0.40 5.86 8.00
CA CYS A 41 1.03 5.98 8.26
C CYS A 41 1.66 7.21 7.60
N GLU A 42 2.99 7.33 7.69
CA GLU A 42 3.77 8.40 7.03
C GLU A 42 3.42 8.55 5.55
N MET A 43 3.32 7.43 4.82
CA MET A 43 3.03 7.40 3.38
C MET A 43 1.62 7.90 3.07
N GLU A 44 0.60 7.34 3.73
CA GLU A 44 -0.80 7.70 3.49
C GLU A 44 -1.09 9.14 3.91
N THR A 45 -0.56 9.57 5.06
CA THR A 45 -0.73 10.94 5.55
C THR A 45 -0.01 11.94 4.65
N SER A 46 1.20 11.62 4.16
CA SER A 46 1.91 12.47 3.21
C SER A 46 1.10 12.64 1.93
N LEU A 47 0.56 11.54 1.39
CA LEU A 47 -0.27 11.56 0.20
C LEU A 47 -1.55 12.39 0.40
N ALA A 48 -2.20 12.25 1.55
CA ALA A 48 -3.37 13.05 1.93
C ALA A 48 -3.04 14.55 2.04
N LEU A 49 -1.91 14.90 2.66
CA LEU A 49 -1.44 16.29 2.77
C LEU A 49 -1.15 16.92 1.42
N TYR A 50 -0.63 16.16 0.46
CA TYR A 50 -0.41 16.65 -0.90
C TYR A 50 -1.73 16.88 -1.65
N LEU A 51 -2.64 15.90 -1.62
CA LEU A 51 -3.85 15.92 -2.43
C LEU A 51 -4.95 16.80 -1.84
N ARG A 52 -5.15 16.71 -0.52
CA ARG A 52 -6.31 17.27 0.22
C ARG A 52 -5.88 17.70 1.64
N PRO A 53 -4.95 18.67 1.77
CA PRO A 53 -4.41 19.08 3.07
C PRO A 53 -5.48 19.53 4.07
N GLU A 54 -6.61 20.06 3.59
CA GLU A 54 -7.71 20.51 4.43
C GLU A 54 -8.44 19.38 5.17
N LEU A 55 -8.22 18.12 4.76
CA LEU A 55 -8.81 16.93 5.40
C LEU A 55 -7.90 16.32 6.47
N VAL A 56 -6.68 16.84 6.65
CA VAL A 56 -5.71 16.30 7.61
C VAL A 56 -5.55 17.27 8.78
N ASP A 57 -6.03 16.87 9.95
CA ASP A 57 -5.76 17.62 11.19
C ASP A 57 -4.39 17.23 11.76
N MET A 58 -3.37 18.01 11.39
CA MET A 58 -2.00 17.81 11.87
C MET A 58 -1.85 17.88 13.40
N LYS A 59 -2.80 18.50 14.11
CA LYS A 59 -2.76 18.59 15.58
C LYS A 59 -3.25 17.31 16.26
N ALA A 60 -3.99 16.47 15.54
CA ALA A 60 -4.52 15.20 16.04
C ALA A 60 -3.63 14.00 15.68
N ILE A 61 -2.54 14.21 14.93
CA ILE A 61 -1.62 13.15 14.51
C ILE A 61 -0.91 12.55 15.73
N ALA A 62 -0.98 11.23 15.83
CA ALA A 62 -0.25 10.44 16.81
C ALA A 62 0.20 9.13 16.17
N GLN A 63 1.41 8.69 16.51
CA GLN A 63 1.88 7.36 16.13
C GLN A 63 1.20 6.28 16.98
N ASP A 64 1.02 5.12 16.39
CA ASP A 64 0.53 3.92 17.06
C ASP A 64 1.26 2.74 16.40
N MET A 65 2.46 2.49 16.90
CA MET A 65 3.38 1.52 16.33
C MET A 65 3.08 0.12 16.87
N PRO A 66 3.30 -0.94 16.06
CA PRO A 66 3.11 -2.30 16.55
C PRO A 66 4.10 -2.62 17.68
N ASP A 67 3.56 -3.04 18.84
CA ASP A 67 4.35 -3.41 20.02
C ASP A 67 5.21 -4.66 19.77
N VAL A 68 4.73 -5.59 18.94
CA VAL A 68 5.40 -6.86 18.64
C VAL A 68 5.99 -6.81 17.24
N ARG A 69 7.32 -6.70 17.16
CA ARG A 69 8.08 -6.80 15.90
C ARG A 69 8.50 -8.25 15.69
N VAL A 70 7.83 -8.98 14.80
CA VAL A 70 8.19 -10.36 14.44
C VAL A 70 9.13 -10.32 13.24
N ALA A 71 10.35 -10.84 13.34
CA ALA A 71 11.32 -10.77 12.23
C ALA A 71 10.80 -11.38 10.89
N LEU A 72 9.84 -12.29 10.97
CA LEU A 72 9.24 -12.99 9.82
C LEU A 72 7.98 -12.29 9.26
N SER A 73 7.45 -11.28 9.95
CA SER A 73 6.24 -10.52 9.58
C SER A 73 6.41 -9.04 9.91
N CYS A 74 6.18 -8.19 8.91
CA CYS A 74 6.26 -6.76 9.10
C CYS A 74 5.10 -6.10 8.38
N ILE A 75 4.41 -5.18 9.08
CA ILE A 75 3.33 -4.38 8.49
C ILE A 75 3.87 -3.32 7.53
N ASP A 76 5.18 -3.04 7.60
CA ASP A 76 5.82 -1.97 6.87
C ASP A 76 5.90 -2.28 5.38
N PHE A 77 5.30 -1.41 4.56
CA PHE A 77 5.30 -1.53 3.10
C PHE A 77 6.71 -1.55 2.49
N ARG A 78 7.71 -0.98 3.16
CA ARG A 78 9.11 -0.94 2.70
C ARG A 78 9.82 -2.27 2.91
N GLN A 79 9.41 -3.05 3.90
CA GLN A 79 10.07 -4.31 4.25
C GLN A 79 9.07 -5.35 4.76
N PRO A 80 8.15 -5.83 3.90
CA PRO A 80 7.21 -6.86 4.31
C PRO A 80 7.93 -8.17 4.62
N GLY A 81 7.46 -8.87 5.66
CA GLY A 81 7.86 -10.24 5.96
C GLY A 81 7.16 -11.26 5.05
N PHE A 82 7.59 -12.52 5.10
CA PHE A 82 6.94 -13.61 4.36
C PHE A 82 5.75 -14.23 5.09
N LEU A 83 5.62 -13.98 6.39
CA LEU A 83 4.42 -14.34 7.16
C LEU A 83 3.43 -13.18 7.12
N GLY A 84 2.23 -13.45 6.60
CA GLY A 84 1.10 -12.54 6.75
C GLY A 84 0.42 -12.77 8.10
N ILE A 85 0.62 -11.85 9.04
CA ILE A 85 -0.14 -11.83 10.30
C ILE A 85 -1.33 -10.87 10.11
N PRO A 86 -2.58 -11.36 10.17
CA PRO A 86 -3.74 -10.51 10.02
C PRO A 86 -3.81 -9.44 11.12
N LEU A 87 -3.91 -8.18 10.69
CA LEU A 87 -4.08 -7.04 11.57
C LEU A 87 -5.54 -6.91 11.99
N ASP A 88 -5.76 -6.63 13.26
CA ASP A 88 -7.05 -6.36 13.85
C ASP A 88 -7.00 -4.99 14.53
N PHE A 89 -7.69 -3.99 13.96
CA PHE A 89 -7.70 -2.64 14.49
C PHE A 89 -8.16 -2.53 15.95
N ARG A 90 -9.04 -3.42 16.41
CA ARG A 90 -9.53 -3.41 17.80
C ARG A 90 -8.46 -3.94 18.76
N ARG A 91 -7.63 -4.88 18.30
CA ARG A 91 -6.59 -5.52 19.09
C ARG A 91 -5.26 -4.76 19.02
N ASP A 92 -4.89 -4.31 17.83
CA ASP A 92 -3.54 -3.87 17.47
C ASP A 92 -3.42 -2.35 17.34
N SER A 93 -4.52 -1.61 17.50
CA SER A 93 -4.53 -0.15 17.44
C SER A 93 -5.44 0.46 18.51
N LYS A 94 -5.02 1.61 19.05
CA LYS A 94 -5.76 2.45 19.99
C LYS A 94 -6.52 3.57 19.29
N SER A 95 -6.03 4.01 18.12
CA SER A 95 -6.55 5.18 17.40
C SER A 95 -7.06 4.87 15.99
N GLY A 96 -6.84 3.65 15.50
CA GLY A 96 -6.97 3.26 14.10
C GLY A 96 -5.65 3.39 13.32
N VAL A 97 -4.64 4.07 13.85
CA VAL A 97 -3.30 4.14 13.24
C VAL A 97 -2.54 2.83 13.49
N MET A 98 -1.76 2.38 12.51
CA MET A 98 -0.79 1.28 12.66
C MET A 98 0.51 1.68 11.94
N GLY A 99 1.28 2.55 12.58
CA GLY A 99 2.46 3.18 11.99
C GLY A 99 2.74 4.56 12.59
N ASP A 100 3.53 5.35 11.87
CA ASP A 100 3.97 6.67 12.31
C ASP A 100 3.67 7.74 11.26
N PRO A 101 2.56 8.49 11.40
CA PRO A 101 2.23 9.62 10.54
C PRO A 101 2.96 10.92 10.90
N THR A 102 3.73 10.97 11.98
CA THR A 102 4.28 12.24 12.51
C THR A 102 5.33 12.89 11.60
N LEU A 103 5.95 12.10 10.73
CA LEU A 103 6.98 12.53 9.78
C LEU A 103 6.42 12.84 8.37
N ALA A 104 5.09 12.82 8.23
CA ALA A 104 4.44 13.05 6.96
C ALA A 104 4.56 14.51 6.48
N THR A 105 4.78 14.69 5.18
CA THR A 105 4.84 16.01 4.55
C THR A 105 4.17 16.01 3.19
N ALA A 106 3.66 17.17 2.75
CA ALA A 106 3.09 17.33 1.41
C ALA A 106 4.14 17.05 0.31
N ASP A 107 5.40 17.44 0.52
CA ASP A 107 6.50 17.19 -0.44
C ASP A 107 6.76 15.69 -0.64
N LYS A 108 6.72 14.89 0.45
CA LYS A 108 6.76 13.42 0.34
C LYS A 108 5.54 12.92 -0.43
N GLY A 109 4.36 13.47 -0.14
CA GLY A 109 3.11 13.13 -0.83
C GLY A 109 3.16 13.34 -2.34
N GLU A 110 3.74 14.44 -2.80
CA GLU A 110 3.92 14.73 -4.22
C GLU A 110 4.80 13.67 -4.90
N LYS A 111 5.93 13.31 -4.27
CA LYS A 111 6.85 12.28 -4.79
C LYS A 111 6.18 10.91 -4.86
N ILE A 112 5.44 10.53 -3.81
CA ILE A 112 4.65 9.29 -3.75
C ILE A 112 3.61 9.27 -4.87
N PHE A 113 2.83 10.34 -5.01
CA PHE A 113 1.78 10.44 -6.02
C PHE A 113 2.32 10.30 -7.44
N LYS A 114 3.39 11.03 -7.77
CA LYS A 114 4.01 10.98 -9.10
C LYS A 114 4.56 9.59 -9.41
N ALA A 115 5.24 8.95 -8.45
CA ALA A 115 5.75 7.61 -8.63
C ALA A 115 4.62 6.59 -8.85
N ALA A 116 3.55 6.67 -8.07
CA ALA A 116 2.39 5.80 -8.19
C ALA A 116 1.69 5.99 -9.55
N LEU A 117 1.55 7.25 -10.00
CA LEU A 117 0.93 7.58 -11.28
C LEU A 117 1.72 6.98 -12.47
N VAL A 118 3.05 7.11 -12.45
CA VAL A 118 3.92 6.50 -13.48
C VAL A 118 3.75 4.99 -13.47
N ALA A 119 3.92 4.34 -12.31
CA ALA A 119 3.81 2.89 -12.20
C ALA A 119 2.43 2.34 -12.60
N ALA A 120 1.35 3.03 -12.22
CA ALA A 120 -0.01 2.63 -12.61
C ALA A 120 -0.23 2.79 -14.12
N THR A 121 0.28 3.87 -14.72
CA THR A 121 0.19 4.11 -16.16
C THR A 121 0.94 3.03 -16.94
N ASP A 122 2.16 2.70 -16.51
CA ASP A 122 2.96 1.62 -17.11
C ASP A 122 2.26 0.26 -16.98
N ALA A 123 1.68 -0.04 -15.82
CA ALA A 123 0.91 -1.26 -15.61
C ALA A 123 -0.29 -1.35 -16.55
N VAL A 124 -1.08 -0.27 -16.70
CA VAL A 124 -2.22 -0.22 -17.63
C VAL A 124 -1.77 -0.41 -19.07
N HIS A 125 -0.71 0.28 -19.52
CA HIS A 125 -0.19 0.12 -20.87
C HIS A 125 0.32 -1.30 -21.13
N THR A 126 0.99 -1.91 -20.16
CA THR A 126 1.45 -3.31 -20.23
C THR A 126 0.28 -4.29 -20.36
N LEU A 127 -0.79 -4.07 -19.59
CA LEU A 127 -1.99 -4.91 -19.66
C LEU A 127 -2.73 -4.74 -20.99
N LEU A 128 -2.77 -3.52 -21.56
CA LEU A 128 -3.43 -3.25 -22.83
C LEU A 128 -2.65 -3.78 -24.05
N SER A 129 -1.33 -3.89 -23.94
CA SER A 129 -0.48 -4.41 -25.02
C SER A 129 -0.25 -5.92 -24.95
N ALA A 130 -0.55 -6.54 -23.80
CA ALA A 130 -0.47 -7.98 -23.63
C ALA A 130 -1.53 -8.70 -24.47
N ASP A 131 -1.16 -9.87 -25.00
CA ASP A 131 -2.07 -10.72 -25.76
C ASP A 131 -3.27 -11.13 -24.87
N ARG A 132 -4.48 -11.04 -25.43
CA ARG A 132 -5.72 -11.39 -24.73
C ARG A 132 -5.70 -12.83 -24.24
N ASP A 133 -5.03 -13.71 -24.98
CA ASP A 133 -4.92 -15.12 -24.66
C ASP A 133 -4.08 -15.38 -23.40
N VAL A 134 -3.29 -14.41 -22.93
CA VAL A 134 -2.56 -14.48 -21.65
C VAL A 134 -3.51 -14.34 -20.45
N PHE A 135 -4.66 -13.69 -20.61
CA PHE A 135 -5.63 -13.45 -19.54
C PHE A 135 -6.86 -14.38 -19.60
N VAL A 136 -6.94 -15.24 -20.62
CA VAL A 136 -8.00 -16.25 -20.75
C VAL A 136 -7.36 -17.62 -20.55
N THR A 137 -7.79 -18.35 -19.52
CA THR A 137 -7.23 -19.68 -19.25
C THR A 137 -8.03 -20.72 -20.04
N GLU A 138 -7.40 -21.50 -20.91
CA GLU A 138 -8.04 -22.65 -21.58
C GLU A 138 -8.16 -23.90 -20.67
N ARG A 139 -8.06 -23.74 -19.34
CA ARG A 139 -7.83 -24.84 -18.38
C ARG A 139 -8.94 -25.90 -18.34
N PHE A 140 -10.04 -25.73 -19.08
CA PHE A 140 -11.17 -26.66 -19.15
C PHE A 140 -11.64 -27.02 -20.57
N ASN A 141 -10.80 -26.84 -21.61
CA ASN A 141 -11.04 -27.44 -22.93
C ASN A 141 -10.40 -28.82 -23.05
#